data_AF-A0A966UW44-F1
#
_entry.id   AF-A0A966UW44-F1
#
_cell.length_a   1.000
_cell.length_b   1.000
_cell.length_c   1.000
_cell.angle_alpha   90.00
_cell.angle_beta   90.00
_cell.angle_gamma   90.00
#
_symmetry.space_group_name_H-M   'P 1'
#
loop_
_entity.id
_entity.type
_entity.pdbx_description
1 polymer ?
#
loop_
_entity_poly.entity_id
_entity_poly.type
_entity_poly.pdbx_seq_one_letter_code
_entity_poly.pdbx_strand_id
1 'polypeptide(L)'
;MVWLNTLRSATRNATVIALPYGNPSVTFLKRSAPGELEIYRTLGEERLAAFLGRPVSRYDVDGVSDREPKQTTARLYTSLRKSVRVTNSIVTSSEVETVRLRLAQLLNPSLDAERSLELNRSFATFVTKMNQRIRISGGNYTITSAQYQLPVTVINEFDQQVTLDLRVWTSNSRVIVGKIPRITVAASSQLQIEVPLEVIASGDTTLNLQLQTPNGKELGLVKKIPLRLAVISPLTTW
;
A
#
# COMPACT_ATOMS: atom_id res chain seq x y z
N MET A 1 -11.06 5.49 32.28
CA MET A 1 -10.76 4.05 32.39
C MET A 1 -11.86 3.21 33.07
N VAL A 2 -12.99 3.79 33.51
CA VAL A 2 -14.07 3.06 34.25
C VAL A 2 -14.73 1.97 33.41
N TRP A 3 -15.06 2.25 32.15
CA TRP A 3 -15.78 1.30 31.28
C TRP A 3 -15.08 -0.05 31.10
N LEU A 4 -13.75 -0.06 30.94
CA LEU A 4 -13.00 -1.30 30.74
C LEU A 4 -13.01 -2.19 31.98
N ASN A 5 -12.86 -1.58 33.16
CA ASN A 5 -12.93 -2.32 34.41
C ASN A 5 -14.34 -2.88 34.63
N THR A 6 -15.38 -2.13 34.27
CA THR A 6 -16.76 -2.60 34.29
C THR A 6 -16.96 -3.79 33.34
N LEU A 7 -16.47 -3.71 32.09
CA LEU A 7 -16.58 -4.80 31.12
C LEU A 7 -15.84 -6.07 31.60
N ARG A 8 -14.60 -5.92 32.10
CA ARG A 8 -13.82 -7.03 32.67
C ARG A 8 -14.54 -7.67 33.86
N SER A 9 -15.15 -6.87 34.73
CA SER A 9 -15.94 -7.37 35.86
C SER A 9 -17.20 -8.11 35.39
N ALA A 10 -17.96 -7.52 34.47
CA ALA A 10 -19.20 -8.09 33.95
C ALA A 10 -18.98 -9.42 33.21
N THR A 11 -17.83 -9.56 32.54
CA THR A 11 -17.50 -10.77 31.78
C THR A 11 -16.73 -11.83 32.58
N ARG A 12 -16.38 -11.56 33.85
CA ARG A 12 -15.48 -12.40 34.66
C ARG A 12 -15.85 -13.88 34.68
N ASN A 13 -17.14 -14.19 34.75
CA ASN A 13 -17.65 -15.57 34.80
C ASN A 13 -18.36 -16.01 33.51
N ALA A 14 -18.36 -15.16 32.48
CA ALA A 14 -19.00 -15.48 31.19
C ALA A 14 -17.98 -16.12 30.23
N THR A 15 -18.45 -17.02 29.36
CA THR A 15 -17.70 -17.42 28.17
C THR A 15 -17.68 -16.25 27.19
N VAL A 16 -16.49 -15.79 26.82
CA VAL A 16 -16.33 -14.69 25.86
C VAL A 16 -15.88 -15.28 24.54
N ILE A 17 -16.64 -14.99 23.48
CA ILE A 17 -16.34 -15.45 22.12
C ILE A 17 -15.84 -14.27 21.29
N ALA A 18 -14.63 -14.39 20.76
CA ALA A 18 -14.02 -13.41 19.87
C ALA A 18 -14.53 -13.60 18.43
N LEU A 19 -15.29 -12.61 17.96
CA LEU A 19 -15.61 -12.47 16.54
C LEU A 19 -14.35 -12.09 15.74
N PRO A 20 -14.29 -12.38 14.42
CA PRO A 20 -13.21 -11.88 13.59
C PRO A 20 -13.13 -10.34 13.67
N TYR A 21 -11.91 -9.79 13.65
CA TYR A 21 -11.69 -8.36 13.82
C TYR A 21 -12.54 -7.53 12.85
N GLY A 22 -13.32 -6.58 13.39
CA GLY A 22 -14.21 -5.71 12.60
C GLY A 22 -15.57 -6.33 12.25
N ASN A 23 -15.84 -7.58 12.64
CA ASN A 23 -17.05 -8.34 12.32
C ASN A 23 -17.37 -8.33 10.80
N PRO A 24 -16.43 -8.73 9.92
CA PRO A 24 -16.64 -8.75 8.48
C PRO A 24 -17.62 -9.85 8.07
N SER A 25 -18.20 -9.74 6.88
CA SER A 25 -18.94 -10.84 6.25
C SER A 25 -18.03 -12.05 6.04
N VAL A 26 -18.29 -13.10 6.82
CA VAL A 26 -17.66 -14.42 6.76
C VAL A 26 -17.98 -15.08 5.43
N THR A 27 -19.24 -15.00 4.96
CA THR A 27 -19.67 -15.56 3.67
C THR A 27 -18.79 -15.05 2.53
N PHE A 28 -18.60 -13.73 2.48
CA PHE A 28 -17.78 -13.09 1.45
C PHE A 28 -16.30 -13.45 1.57
N LEU A 29 -15.74 -13.43 2.79
CA LEU A 29 -14.31 -13.67 3.00
C LEU A 29 -13.91 -15.13 2.79
N LYS A 30 -14.75 -16.11 3.16
CA LYS A 30 -14.50 -17.54 2.87
C LYS A 30 -14.27 -17.78 1.38
N ARG A 31 -15.05 -17.11 0.53
CA ARG A 31 -14.94 -17.21 -0.94
C ARG A 31 -13.79 -16.38 -1.51
N SER A 32 -13.64 -15.13 -1.09
CA SER A 32 -12.75 -14.15 -1.76
C SER A 32 -11.34 -14.05 -1.16
N ALA A 33 -11.17 -14.50 0.08
CA ALA A 33 -10.05 -14.15 0.93
C ALA A 33 -9.89 -15.07 2.17
N PRO A 34 -9.90 -16.41 2.04
CA PRO A 34 -9.94 -17.30 3.21
C PRO A 34 -8.74 -17.11 4.14
N GLY A 35 -7.54 -16.83 3.60
CA GLY A 35 -6.37 -16.51 4.41
C GLY A 35 -6.49 -15.19 5.20
N GLU A 36 -7.20 -14.17 4.69
CA GLU A 36 -7.46 -12.95 5.47
C GLU A 36 -8.48 -13.19 6.57
N LEU A 37 -9.51 -14.02 6.30
CA LEU A 37 -10.47 -14.41 7.33
C LEU A 37 -9.76 -15.01 8.54
N GLU A 38 -8.82 -15.93 8.29
CA GLU A 38 -8.09 -16.60 9.37
C GLU A 38 -7.18 -15.63 10.13
N ILE A 39 -6.56 -14.68 9.44
CA ILE A 39 -5.80 -13.58 10.07
C ILE A 39 -6.72 -12.72 10.95
N TYR A 40 -7.91 -12.33 10.48
CA TYR A 40 -8.86 -11.53 11.25
C TYR A 40 -9.40 -12.28 12.46
N ARG A 41 -9.57 -13.61 12.37
CA ARG A 41 -9.97 -14.46 13.50
C ARG A 41 -8.88 -14.54 14.55
N THR A 42 -7.66 -14.90 14.14
CA THR A 42 -6.52 -15.06 15.04
C THR A 42 -6.19 -13.74 15.76
N LEU A 43 -6.05 -12.65 15.00
CA LEU A 43 -5.72 -11.35 15.59
C LEU A 43 -6.89 -10.74 16.39
N GLY A 44 -8.14 -11.07 16.03
CA GLY A 44 -9.32 -10.68 16.81
C GLY A 44 -9.33 -11.34 18.20
N GLU A 45 -9.03 -12.64 18.24
CA GLU A 45 -8.88 -13.42 19.46
C GLU A 45 -7.75 -12.90 20.35
N GLU A 46 -6.53 -12.77 19.79
CA GLU A 46 -5.36 -12.28 20.52
C GLU A 46 -5.59 -10.89 21.11
N ARG A 47 -6.14 -9.96 20.32
CA ARG A 47 -6.42 -8.59 20.78
C ARG A 47 -7.48 -8.57 21.88
N LEU A 48 -8.55 -9.36 21.76
CA LEU A 48 -9.59 -9.41 22.78
C LEU A 48 -9.08 -10.06 24.08
N ALA A 49 -8.31 -11.15 23.96
CA ALA A 49 -7.70 -11.82 25.11
C ALA A 49 -6.75 -10.89 25.87
N ALA A 50 -5.86 -10.19 25.14
CA ALA A 50 -4.97 -9.19 25.73
C ALA A 50 -5.75 -8.04 26.38
N PHE A 51 -6.82 -7.58 25.74
CA PHE A 51 -7.65 -6.49 26.27
C PHE A 51 -8.41 -6.88 27.54
N LEU A 52 -8.89 -8.12 27.65
CA LEU A 52 -9.57 -8.62 28.84
C LEU A 52 -8.60 -9.15 29.92
N GLY A 53 -7.36 -9.45 29.56
CA GLY A 53 -6.37 -10.06 30.45
C GLY A 53 -6.67 -11.53 30.78
N ARG A 54 -7.34 -12.24 29.88
CA ARG A 54 -7.76 -13.65 30.05
C ARG A 54 -7.99 -14.32 28.70
N PRO A 55 -7.92 -15.66 28.61
CA PRO A 55 -8.28 -16.37 27.39
C PRO A 55 -9.73 -16.11 26.99
N VAL A 56 -9.97 -16.17 25.67
CA VAL A 56 -11.29 -16.09 25.04
C VAL A 56 -11.42 -17.24 24.05
N SER A 57 -12.64 -17.64 23.74
CA SER A 57 -12.91 -18.66 22.73
C SER A 57 -13.01 -18.00 21.35
N ARG A 58 -12.56 -18.69 20.32
CA ARG A 58 -12.71 -18.21 18.94
C ARG A 58 -14.12 -18.45 18.42
N TYR A 59 -14.68 -17.48 17.69
CA TYR A 59 -15.93 -17.68 16.98
C TYR A 59 -15.79 -18.75 15.89
N ASP A 60 -16.66 -19.74 15.93
CA ASP A 60 -16.77 -20.71 14.86
C ASP A 60 -17.44 -20.06 13.65
N VAL A 61 -16.77 -20.17 12.51
CA VAL A 61 -17.22 -19.58 11.24
C VAL A 61 -17.86 -20.63 10.34
N ASP A 62 -17.85 -21.91 10.72
CA ASP A 62 -18.43 -22.98 9.95
C ASP A 62 -19.96 -22.95 9.98
N GLY A 63 -20.57 -23.18 8.82
CA GLY A 63 -22.01 -23.00 8.63
C GLY A 63 -22.53 -21.55 8.67
N VAL A 64 -21.68 -20.55 8.90
CA VAL A 64 -22.12 -19.14 8.91
C VAL A 64 -22.56 -18.68 7.52
N SER A 65 -23.78 -18.13 7.45
CA SER A 65 -24.36 -17.50 6.27
C SER A 65 -24.83 -16.09 6.63
N ASP A 66 -23.90 -15.13 6.60
CA ASP A 66 -24.18 -13.72 6.83
C ASP A 66 -24.40 -12.93 5.53
N ARG A 67 -24.90 -11.70 5.70
CA ARG A 67 -25.19 -10.79 4.60
C ARG A 67 -23.90 -10.39 3.87
N GLU A 68 -23.91 -10.49 2.55
CA GLU A 68 -22.80 -10.02 1.74
C GLU A 68 -22.68 -8.49 1.71
N PRO A 69 -21.44 -7.96 1.63
CA PRO A 69 -21.20 -6.53 1.46
C PRO A 69 -21.75 -6.04 0.11
N LYS A 70 -22.10 -4.76 0.04
CA LYS A 70 -22.42 -4.11 -1.25
C LYS A 70 -21.27 -4.30 -2.23
N GLN A 71 -21.57 -4.52 -3.51
CA GLN A 71 -20.56 -4.78 -4.53
C GLN A 71 -19.49 -3.67 -4.62
N THR A 72 -19.90 -2.41 -4.44
CA THR A 72 -18.98 -1.25 -4.37
C THR A 72 -17.98 -1.37 -3.24
N THR A 73 -18.45 -1.70 -2.03
CA THR A 73 -17.62 -1.97 -0.85
C THR A 73 -16.71 -3.18 -1.05
N ALA A 74 -17.22 -4.28 -1.62
CA ALA A 74 -16.43 -5.47 -1.90
C ALA A 74 -15.27 -5.21 -2.88
N ARG A 75 -15.52 -4.43 -3.95
CA ARG A 75 -14.51 -4.00 -4.92
C ARG A 75 -13.47 -3.09 -4.26
N LEU A 76 -13.92 -2.12 -3.47
CA LEU A 76 -13.03 -1.22 -2.73
C LEU A 76 -12.13 -2.01 -1.78
N TYR A 77 -12.70 -2.85 -0.92
CA TYR A 77 -11.94 -3.72 -0.02
C TYR A 77 -10.90 -4.54 -0.77
N THR A 78 -11.27 -5.16 -1.90
CA THR A 78 -10.34 -5.98 -2.69
C THR A 78 -9.17 -5.16 -3.23
N SER A 79 -9.45 -3.95 -3.73
CA SER A 79 -8.42 -3.01 -4.21
C SER A 79 -7.49 -2.56 -3.09
N LEU A 80 -8.05 -2.07 -1.97
CA LEU A 80 -7.28 -1.62 -0.81
C LEU A 80 -6.45 -2.74 -0.21
N ARG A 81 -7.03 -3.94 -0.06
CA ARG A 81 -6.31 -5.14 0.41
C ARG A 81 -5.12 -5.45 -0.48
N LYS A 82 -5.29 -5.43 -1.80
CA LYS A 82 -4.18 -5.69 -2.74
C LYS A 82 -3.07 -4.65 -2.52
N SER A 83 -3.42 -3.38 -2.41
CA SER A 83 -2.46 -2.29 -2.14
C SER A 83 -1.71 -2.50 -0.82
N VAL A 84 -2.43 -2.74 0.27
CA VAL A 84 -1.84 -2.96 1.60
C VAL A 84 -0.93 -4.18 1.59
N ARG A 85 -1.30 -5.26 0.89
CA ARG A 85 -0.45 -6.45 0.74
C ARG A 85 0.86 -6.18 0.00
N VAL A 86 0.88 -5.26 -0.97
CA VAL A 86 2.13 -4.86 -1.64
C VAL A 86 3.01 -4.09 -0.66
N THR A 87 2.47 -3.09 0.02
CA THR A 87 3.21 -2.33 1.04
C THR A 87 3.72 -3.24 2.16
N ASN A 88 2.89 -4.15 2.65
CA ASN A 88 3.26 -5.11 3.69
C ASN A 88 4.35 -6.11 3.26
N SER A 89 4.62 -6.24 1.96
CA SER A 89 5.71 -7.10 1.47
C SER A 89 7.10 -6.46 1.55
N ILE A 90 7.16 -5.16 1.86
CA ILE A 90 8.41 -4.38 1.99
C ILE A 90 8.55 -3.68 3.34
N VAL A 91 7.43 -3.46 4.05
CA VAL A 91 7.39 -2.82 5.37
C VAL A 91 6.45 -3.62 6.25
N THR A 92 6.94 -4.14 7.36
CA THR A 92 6.17 -4.93 8.35
C THR A 92 5.87 -4.11 9.61
N SER A 93 5.73 -2.80 9.48
CA SER A 93 5.42 -1.94 10.62
C SER A 93 4.03 -2.24 11.18
N SER A 94 3.89 -2.10 12.50
CA SER A 94 2.63 -2.35 13.21
C SER A 94 1.47 -1.48 12.69
N GLU A 95 1.79 -0.34 12.10
CA GLU A 95 0.85 0.53 11.41
C GLU A 95 0.23 -0.16 10.19
N VAL A 96 1.03 -0.74 9.30
CA VAL A 96 0.55 -1.41 8.07
C VAL A 96 -0.30 -2.63 8.43
N GLU A 97 0.10 -3.38 9.45
CA GLU A 97 -0.68 -4.52 9.96
C GLU A 97 -2.02 -4.07 10.54
N THR A 98 -2.03 -2.98 11.30
CA THR A 98 -3.25 -2.40 11.85
C THR A 98 -4.20 -1.94 10.74
N VAL A 99 -3.67 -1.40 9.65
CA VAL A 99 -4.46 -1.02 8.47
C VAL A 99 -5.07 -2.24 7.81
N ARG A 100 -4.27 -3.29 7.59
CA ARG A 100 -4.74 -4.57 7.03
C ARG A 100 -5.91 -5.12 7.83
N LEU A 101 -5.78 -5.16 9.16
CA LEU A 101 -6.85 -5.60 10.05
C LEU A 101 -8.11 -4.73 9.93
N ARG A 102 -7.92 -3.42 9.96
CA ARG A 102 -9.02 -2.46 9.95
C ARG A 102 -9.80 -2.45 8.63
N LEU A 103 -9.23 -2.91 7.52
CA LEU A 103 -9.98 -3.12 6.27
C LEU A 103 -11.16 -4.08 6.43
N ALA A 104 -11.10 -5.05 7.36
CA ALA A 104 -12.21 -5.95 7.65
C ALA A 104 -13.49 -5.21 8.09
N GLN A 105 -13.34 -4.04 8.73
CA GLN A 105 -14.48 -3.22 9.17
C GLN A 105 -15.35 -2.77 7.99
N LEU A 106 -14.78 -2.60 6.80
CA LEU A 106 -15.54 -2.23 5.60
C LEU A 106 -16.57 -3.31 5.23
N LEU A 107 -16.29 -4.57 5.56
CA LEU A 107 -17.12 -5.71 5.20
C LEU A 107 -18.18 -6.03 6.24
N ASN A 108 -18.33 -5.21 7.28
CA ASN A 108 -19.27 -5.47 8.35
C ASN A 108 -20.73 -5.32 7.87
N PRO A 109 -21.54 -6.39 7.91
CA PRO A 109 -22.90 -6.38 7.38
C PRO A 109 -23.88 -5.55 8.23
N SER A 110 -23.53 -5.24 9.46
CA SER A 110 -24.35 -4.46 10.40
C SER A 110 -24.19 -2.95 10.23
N LEU A 111 -23.30 -2.49 9.36
CA LEU A 111 -23.13 -1.06 9.08
C LEU A 111 -24.30 -0.52 8.26
N ASP A 112 -24.87 0.59 8.69
CA ASP A 112 -25.81 1.36 7.88
C ASP A 112 -25.13 1.98 6.65
N ALA A 113 -25.94 2.51 5.74
CA ALA A 113 -25.46 3.01 4.46
C ALA A 113 -24.55 4.25 4.58
N GLU A 114 -24.83 5.14 5.52
CA GLU A 114 -24.07 6.38 5.74
C GLU A 114 -22.70 6.05 6.33
N ARG A 115 -22.69 5.29 7.43
CA ARG A 115 -21.48 4.81 8.11
C ARG A 115 -20.59 4.01 7.17
N SER A 116 -21.17 3.13 6.34
CA SER A 116 -20.41 2.37 5.35
C SER A 116 -19.75 3.28 4.30
N LEU A 117 -20.45 4.32 3.83
CA LEU A 117 -19.89 5.27 2.88
C LEU A 117 -18.76 6.10 3.48
N GLU A 118 -18.94 6.60 4.71
CA GLU A 118 -17.91 7.34 5.44
C GLU A 118 -16.65 6.50 5.65
N LEU A 119 -16.81 5.27 6.13
CA LEU A 119 -15.70 4.34 6.32
C LEU A 119 -15.00 4.06 4.98
N ASN A 120 -15.74 3.74 3.92
CA ASN A 120 -15.18 3.51 2.60
C ASN A 120 -14.28 4.68 2.13
N ARG A 121 -14.78 5.92 2.25
CA ARG A 121 -14.01 7.13 1.88
C ARG A 121 -12.78 7.30 2.78
N SER A 122 -12.95 7.20 4.09
CA SER A 122 -11.88 7.37 5.07
C SER A 122 -10.75 6.37 4.85
N PHE A 123 -11.07 5.08 4.65
CA PHE A 123 -10.06 4.05 4.38
C PHE A 123 -9.37 4.24 3.04
N ALA A 124 -10.10 4.64 2.00
CA ALA A 124 -9.50 4.95 0.70
C ALA A 124 -8.47 6.08 0.83
N THR A 125 -8.82 7.17 1.54
CA THR A 125 -7.90 8.27 1.83
C THR A 125 -6.72 7.81 2.67
N PHE A 126 -6.95 7.02 3.71
CA PHE A 126 -5.91 6.53 4.61
C PHE A 126 -4.88 5.67 3.85
N VAL A 127 -5.34 4.67 3.10
CA VAL A 127 -4.45 3.79 2.31
C VAL A 127 -3.70 4.58 1.24
N THR A 128 -4.35 5.58 0.63
CA THR A 128 -3.69 6.49 -0.31
C THR A 128 -2.54 7.25 0.36
N LYS A 129 -2.77 7.84 1.53
CA LYS A 129 -1.73 8.54 2.30
C LYS A 129 -0.60 7.60 2.72
N MET A 130 -0.94 6.40 3.19
CA MET A 130 0.04 5.37 3.54
C MET A 130 0.92 5.01 2.34
N ASN A 131 0.35 4.80 1.16
CA ASN A 131 1.11 4.51 -0.05
C ASN A 131 2.02 5.67 -0.50
N GLN A 132 1.65 6.92 -0.19
CA GLN A 132 2.46 8.09 -0.51
C GLN A 132 3.71 8.22 0.38
N ARG A 133 3.82 7.47 1.47
CA ARG A 133 5.01 7.45 2.34
C ARG A 133 6.24 6.86 1.67
N ILE A 134 6.05 6.03 0.64
CA ILE A 134 7.11 5.65 -0.29
C ILE A 134 6.78 6.25 -1.64
N ARG A 135 7.61 7.18 -2.10
CA ARG A 135 7.34 7.92 -3.33
C ARG A 135 8.60 8.38 -4.02
N ILE A 136 8.42 8.74 -5.29
CA ILE A 136 9.45 9.37 -6.09
C ILE A 136 9.19 10.89 -6.14
N SER A 137 10.22 11.66 -5.85
CA SER A 137 10.28 13.09 -6.11
C SER A 137 11.26 13.38 -7.24
N GLY A 138 10.91 14.37 -8.06
CA GLY A 138 11.69 14.79 -9.22
C GLY A 138 11.22 16.17 -9.68
N GLY A 139 12.14 16.93 -10.27
CA GLY A 139 11.91 18.28 -10.76
C GLY A 139 11.47 18.33 -12.23
N ASN A 140 11.67 19.50 -12.83
CA ASN A 140 11.59 19.71 -14.28
C ASN A 140 13.00 19.75 -14.84
N TYR A 141 13.25 19.12 -15.98
CA TYR A 141 14.60 19.01 -16.54
C TYR A 141 14.65 19.43 -18.01
N THR A 142 15.68 20.19 -18.33
CA THR A 142 16.12 20.45 -19.69
C THR A 142 17.48 19.77 -19.87
N ILE A 143 17.57 18.85 -20.83
CA ILE A 143 18.76 18.06 -21.09
C ILE A 143 19.38 18.53 -22.40
N THR A 144 20.65 18.93 -22.35
CA THR A 144 21.42 19.45 -23.49
C THR A 144 22.57 18.52 -23.91
N SER A 145 22.79 17.42 -23.18
CA SER A 145 23.83 16.43 -23.46
C SER A 145 23.24 15.11 -23.98
N ALA A 146 24.01 14.40 -24.81
CA ALA A 146 23.64 13.07 -25.30
C ALA A 146 23.64 12.00 -24.18
N GLN A 147 24.51 12.15 -23.19
CA GLN A 147 24.56 11.31 -22.00
C GLN A 147 24.25 12.18 -20.78
N TYR A 148 23.29 11.77 -19.96
CA TYR A 148 22.86 12.56 -18.81
C TYR A 148 22.47 11.65 -17.63
N GLN A 149 22.96 11.99 -16.44
CA GLN A 149 22.60 11.32 -15.19
C GLN A 149 21.47 12.10 -14.52
N LEU A 150 20.22 11.64 -14.70
CA LEU A 150 19.05 12.35 -14.17
C LEU A 150 18.91 12.11 -12.65
N PRO A 151 19.06 13.14 -11.80
CA PRO A 151 18.91 12.97 -10.37
C PRO A 151 17.43 12.82 -10.00
N VAL A 152 17.09 11.72 -9.34
CA VAL A 152 15.74 11.42 -8.85
C VAL A 152 15.82 11.07 -7.38
N THR A 153 14.88 11.54 -6.56
CA THR A 153 14.87 11.23 -5.12
C THR A 153 13.79 10.22 -4.81
N VAL A 154 14.15 9.10 -4.17
CA VAL A 154 13.21 8.15 -3.58
C VAL A 154 13.10 8.48 -2.09
N ILE A 155 11.87 8.73 -1.63
CA ILE A 155 11.57 9.10 -0.25
C ILE A 155 10.92 7.91 0.43
N ASN A 156 11.41 7.56 1.62
CA ASN A 156 10.84 6.55 2.51
C ASN A 156 10.52 7.18 3.87
N GLU A 157 9.23 7.39 4.15
CA GLU A 157 8.76 7.91 5.44
C GLU A 157 8.39 6.80 6.43
N PHE A 158 8.60 5.52 6.11
CA PHE A 158 8.43 4.44 7.09
C PHE A 158 9.59 4.40 8.07
N ASP A 159 9.35 3.84 9.25
CA ASP A 159 10.33 3.63 10.32
C ASP A 159 11.25 2.41 10.07
N GLN A 160 11.13 1.79 8.89
CA GLN A 160 11.91 0.63 8.47
C GLN A 160 12.65 0.93 7.16
N GLN A 161 13.82 0.31 6.99
CA GLN A 161 14.53 0.29 5.72
C GLN A 161 13.70 -0.46 4.67
N VAL A 162 13.66 0.07 3.44
CA VAL A 162 12.92 -0.54 2.33
C VAL A 162 13.84 -0.84 1.16
N THR A 163 13.64 -2.00 0.55
CA THR A 163 14.34 -2.42 -0.67
C THR A 163 13.37 -2.41 -1.84
N LEU A 164 13.74 -1.73 -2.93
CA LEU A 164 12.87 -1.43 -4.06
C LEU A 164 13.64 -1.58 -5.37
N ASP A 165 12.91 -1.90 -6.43
CA ASP A 165 13.38 -1.77 -7.80
C ASP A 165 12.69 -0.56 -8.44
N LEU A 166 13.37 0.09 -9.38
CA LEU A 166 12.82 1.24 -10.11
C LEU A 166 12.67 0.90 -11.59
N ARG A 167 11.42 0.84 -12.05
CA ARG A 167 11.09 0.70 -13.46
C ARG A 167 10.95 2.07 -14.09
N VAL A 168 11.65 2.30 -15.19
CA VAL A 168 11.64 3.57 -15.92
C VAL A 168 11.41 3.32 -17.40
N TRP A 169 10.52 4.11 -18.01
CA TRP A 169 10.27 4.09 -19.45
C TRP A 169 9.84 5.46 -19.96
N THR A 170 10.07 5.70 -21.24
CA THR A 170 9.75 6.96 -21.89
C THR A 170 8.45 6.85 -22.67
N SER A 171 7.80 7.98 -22.92
CA SER A 171 6.59 8.04 -23.77
C SER A 171 6.89 7.91 -25.26
N ASN A 172 8.15 8.04 -25.67
CA ASN A 172 8.62 7.92 -27.05
C ASN A 172 10.08 7.43 -27.09
N SER A 173 10.60 7.15 -28.27
CA SER A 173 11.93 6.58 -28.47
C SER A 173 13.10 7.57 -28.34
N ARG A 174 12.89 8.85 -27.99
CA ARG A 174 13.95 9.89 -28.01
C ARG A 174 15.02 9.72 -26.93
N VAL A 175 14.75 8.92 -25.91
CA VAL A 175 15.65 8.66 -24.79
C VAL A 175 15.67 7.16 -24.53
N ILE A 176 16.87 6.62 -24.41
CA ILE A 176 17.13 5.26 -23.92
C ILE A 176 17.48 5.37 -22.44
N VAL A 177 16.87 4.52 -21.62
CA VAL A 177 17.12 4.48 -20.18
C VAL A 177 18.07 3.33 -19.89
N GLY A 178 19.20 3.63 -19.24
CA GLY A 178 20.16 2.63 -18.83
C GLY A 178 19.66 1.79 -17.65
N LYS A 179 20.46 0.80 -17.28
CA LYS A 179 20.15 -0.11 -16.16
C LYS A 179 20.23 0.63 -14.82
N ILE A 180 19.19 0.47 -14.00
CA ILE A 180 19.15 1.01 -12.64
C ILE A 180 19.31 -0.17 -11.66
N PRO A 181 20.28 -0.13 -10.73
CA PRO A 181 20.43 -1.17 -9.73
C PRO A 181 19.28 -1.13 -8.72
N ARG A 182 19.12 -2.22 -7.98
CA ARG A 182 18.21 -2.29 -6.83
C ARG A 182 18.57 -1.22 -5.80
N ILE A 183 17.54 -0.59 -5.24
CA ILE A 183 17.64 0.57 -4.38
C ILE A 183 17.29 0.16 -2.95
N THR A 184 18.06 0.62 -1.99
CA THR A 184 17.75 0.44 -0.56
C THR A 184 17.69 1.81 0.10
N VAL A 185 16.53 2.18 0.66
CA VAL A 185 16.31 3.47 1.32
C VAL A 185 16.17 3.23 2.81
N ALA A 186 16.99 3.90 3.62
CA ALA A 186 16.93 3.80 5.07
C ALA A 186 15.56 4.24 5.62
N ALA A 187 15.28 3.86 6.87
CA ALA A 187 14.10 4.32 7.60
C ALA A 187 14.06 5.84 7.67
N SER A 188 12.88 6.43 7.43
CA SER A 188 12.59 7.86 7.58
C SER A 188 13.63 8.75 6.89
N SER A 189 13.99 8.37 5.68
CA SER A 189 15.08 8.96 4.92
C SER A 189 14.75 9.05 3.44
N GLN A 190 15.61 9.72 2.70
CA GLN A 190 15.54 9.87 1.26
C GLN A 190 16.86 9.49 0.61
N LEU A 191 16.78 8.91 -0.58
CA LEU A 191 17.94 8.50 -1.36
C LEU A 191 17.85 9.14 -2.75
N GLN A 192 18.87 9.92 -3.09
CA GLN A 192 19.06 10.40 -4.45
C GLN A 192 19.73 9.31 -5.28
N ILE A 193 19.13 8.99 -6.42
CA ILE A 193 19.66 8.07 -7.42
C ILE A 193 19.88 8.82 -8.73
N GLU A 194 20.81 8.34 -9.53
CA GLU A 194 21.06 8.85 -10.86
C GLU A 194 20.50 7.85 -11.89
N VAL A 195 19.53 8.32 -12.67
CA VAL A 195 18.97 7.53 -13.77
C VAL A 195 19.77 7.84 -15.04
N PRO A 196 20.54 6.88 -15.56
CA PRO A 196 21.34 7.09 -16.77
C PRO A 196 20.43 7.19 -17.99
N LEU A 197 20.54 8.31 -18.71
CA LEU A 197 19.79 8.59 -19.93
C LEU A 197 20.75 8.79 -21.10
N GLU A 198 20.42 8.14 -22.21
CA GLU A 198 21.01 8.40 -23.51
C GLU A 198 19.97 9.09 -24.40
N VAL A 199 20.24 10.32 -24.81
CA VAL A 199 19.36 11.14 -25.65
C VAL A 199 19.76 10.94 -27.10
N ILE A 200 18.85 10.40 -27.90
CA ILE A 200 19.08 10.11 -29.32
C ILE A 200 18.43 11.15 -30.26
N ALA A 201 17.51 11.97 -29.75
CA ALA A 201 16.87 13.02 -30.53
C ALA A 201 16.32 14.16 -29.65
N SER A 202 16.33 15.38 -30.19
CA SER A 202 15.75 16.57 -29.56
C SER A 202 14.21 16.59 -29.59
N GLY A 203 13.62 17.45 -28.76
CA GLY A 203 12.17 17.60 -28.58
C GLY A 203 11.70 17.20 -27.18
N ASP A 204 10.40 17.03 -27.00
CA ASP A 204 9.81 16.69 -25.69
C ASP A 204 9.62 15.18 -25.51
N THR A 205 9.81 14.72 -24.27
CA THR A 205 9.43 13.37 -23.84
C THR A 205 8.97 13.38 -22.38
N THR A 206 8.28 12.32 -21.96
CA THR A 206 7.94 12.09 -20.55
C THR A 206 8.63 10.83 -20.07
N LEU A 207 9.41 10.97 -19.00
CA LEU A 207 9.97 9.86 -18.26
C LEU A 207 8.94 9.39 -17.22
N ASN A 208 8.56 8.13 -17.28
CA ASN A 208 7.63 7.49 -16.35
C ASN A 208 8.42 6.60 -15.41
N LEU A 209 8.23 6.80 -14.11
CA LEU A 209 8.95 6.11 -13.06
C LEU A 209 7.96 5.39 -12.15
N GLN A 210 8.15 4.08 -11.96
CA GLN A 210 7.31 3.23 -11.13
C GLN A 210 8.19 2.45 -10.16
N LEU A 211 7.95 2.65 -8.86
CA LEU A 211 8.57 1.80 -7.84
C LEU A 211 7.96 0.41 -7.89
N GLN A 212 8.81 -0.59 -7.69
CA GLN A 212 8.44 -1.99 -7.62
C GLN A 212 9.07 -2.63 -6.39
N THR A 213 8.35 -3.58 -5.81
CA THR A 213 8.92 -4.49 -4.81
C THR A 213 9.94 -5.43 -5.48
N PRO A 214 10.84 -6.08 -4.72
CA PRO A 214 11.83 -7.02 -5.26
C PRO A 214 11.25 -8.21 -6.06
N ASN A 215 9.94 -8.48 -5.92
CA ASN A 215 9.20 -9.51 -6.65
C ASN A 215 8.42 -8.96 -7.86
N GLY A 216 8.63 -7.69 -8.23
CA GLY A 216 8.05 -7.06 -9.42
C GLY A 216 6.67 -6.44 -9.24
N LYS A 217 6.06 -6.48 -8.04
CA LYS A 217 4.76 -5.80 -7.80
C LYS A 217 4.94 -4.29 -7.74
N GLU A 218 4.09 -3.56 -8.46
CA GLU A 218 4.07 -2.10 -8.51
C GLU A 218 3.61 -1.48 -7.18
N LEU A 219 4.34 -0.46 -6.72
CA LEU A 219 4.09 0.26 -5.48
C LEU A 219 3.79 1.74 -5.76
N GLY A 220 2.66 2.23 -5.26
CA GLY A 220 2.26 3.63 -5.43
C GLY A 220 1.87 3.95 -6.89
N LEU A 221 1.88 5.24 -7.22
CA LEU A 221 1.51 5.73 -8.54
C LEU A 221 2.76 5.99 -9.40
N VAL A 222 2.60 5.89 -10.72
CA VAL A 222 3.62 6.29 -11.69
C VAL A 222 3.93 7.78 -11.54
N LYS A 223 5.19 8.11 -11.27
CA LYS A 223 5.69 9.49 -11.30
C LYS A 223 6.07 9.83 -12.74
N LYS A 224 5.46 10.89 -13.27
CA LYS A 224 5.78 11.42 -14.60
C LYS A 224 6.69 12.63 -14.47
N ILE A 225 7.80 12.64 -15.19
CA ILE A 225 8.77 13.74 -15.26
C ILE A 225 8.83 14.20 -16.72
N PRO A 226 8.36 15.41 -17.04
CA PRO A 226 8.54 15.98 -18.38
C PRO A 226 10.01 16.34 -18.59
N LEU A 227 10.54 15.95 -19.75
CA LEU A 227 11.90 16.26 -20.18
C LEU A 227 11.86 17.09 -21.46
N ARG A 228 12.62 18.19 -21.47
CA ARG A 228 12.90 18.97 -22.68
C ARG A 228 14.30 18.62 -23.17
N LEU A 229 14.41 18.14 -24.40
CA LEU A 229 15.68 17.68 -24.99
C LEU A 229 16.15 18.69 -26.04
N ALA A 230 17.30 19.30 -25.79
CA ALA A 230 17.94 20.28 -26.66
C ALA A 230 19.39 19.84 -26.94
N VAL A 231 19.54 18.62 -27.46
CA VAL A 231 20.84 18.06 -27.81
C VAL A 231 21.19 18.49 -29.23
N ILE A 232 22.38 19.04 -29.40
CA ILE A 232 22.94 19.33 -30.71
C ILE A 232 23.46 18.01 -31.26
N SER A 233 22.91 17.55 -32.39
CA SER A 233 23.39 16.33 -33.03
C SER A 233 24.88 16.51 -33.38
N PRO A 234 25.79 15.60 -32.96
CA PRO A 234 27.21 15.70 -33.33
C PRO A 234 27.44 15.45 -34.83
N LEU A 235 26.41 15.07 -35.61
CA LEU A 235 26.50 14.82 -37.05
C LEU A 235 26.36 16.09 -37.91
N THR A 236 26.89 17.23 -37.46
CA THR A 236 26.98 18.43 -38.31
C THR A 236 28.35 19.06 -38.20
N THR A 237 29.34 18.36 -38.75
CA THR A 237 30.61 18.96 -39.14
C THR A 237 31.01 18.40 -40.51
N TRP A 238 30.76 19.24 -41.52
CA TRP A 238 31.35 19.35 -42.87
C TRP A 238 31.10 18.21 -43.87
#